data_AF-A0A846HT78-F1
#
_entry.id   AF-A0A846HT78-F1
#
_cell.length_a   1.000
_cell.length_b   1.000
_cell.length_c   1.000
_cell.angle_alpha   90.00
_cell.angle_beta   90.00
_cell.angle_gamma   90.00
#
_symmetry.space_group_name_H-M   'P 1'
#
loop_
_entity.id
_entity.type
_entity.pdbx_description
1 polymer ?
#
loop_
_entity_poly.entity_id
_entity_poly.type
_entity_poly.pdbx_seq_one_letter_code
_entity_poly.pdbx_strand_id
1 'polypeptide(L)'
;MDRPALQAALDAGRRIEQADLSGLDLREADLNGASFRNCSFVGSDLRGAGLTKATLTDCDFSTACFAGSQLEQLMGRGLRFAGADFSAARVHRCMLQHSDFSGANLQGFTISWTMCQHGNFTGADLRGAVLEKAVMNHACLAQANLEDAQLTRATFIDADLQGISMKRANLFKCVLRGASLIEQDFSGVHLDVVQFDGAVLQRARFAGSRLSLSNFSGADLTGANLSETEAERCMFSGATLKQACFAKARLARSVFNGCDAALADFSNAKLSGSRFQESRCHATNFQGADLSHTDFSHADLTMANLSGSRLYQVRFHQTLENDARFDGALVVPQQIDDDFAQAEAWTPPPD
;
A
#
# COMPACT_ATOMS: atom_id res chain seq x y z
N MET A 1 22.24 -28.99 23.47
CA MET A 1 21.25 -30.03 23.86
C MET A 1 21.02 -30.90 22.63
N ASP A 2 20.85 -32.21 22.77
CA ASP A 2 20.57 -33.10 21.64
C ASP A 2 19.05 -33.39 21.48
N ARG A 3 18.65 -34.05 20.39
CA ARG A 3 17.24 -34.35 20.09
C ARG A 3 16.55 -35.19 21.18
N PRO A 4 17.16 -36.26 21.75
CA PRO A 4 16.54 -37.01 22.84
C PRO A 4 16.35 -36.18 24.12
N ALA A 5 17.34 -35.37 24.51
CA ALA A 5 17.21 -34.50 25.67
C ALA A 5 16.14 -33.41 25.47
N LEU A 6 16.02 -32.90 24.24
CA LEU A 6 14.94 -32.00 23.84
C LEU A 6 13.57 -32.67 24.03
N GLN A 7 13.37 -33.87 23.48
CA GLN A 7 12.10 -34.60 23.62
C GLN A 7 11.73 -34.84 25.08
N ALA A 8 12.69 -35.31 25.90
CA ALA A 8 12.46 -35.53 27.32
C ALA A 8 12.12 -34.23 28.08
N ALA A 9 12.64 -33.06 27.64
CA ALA A 9 12.26 -31.78 28.22
C ALA A 9 10.85 -31.34 27.83
N LEU A 10 10.44 -31.60 26.59
CA LEU A 10 9.09 -31.33 26.07
C LEU A 10 8.04 -32.21 26.76
N ASP A 11 8.30 -33.51 26.90
CA ASP A 11 7.41 -34.46 27.58
C ASP A 11 7.19 -34.10 29.05
N ALA A 12 8.19 -33.49 29.67
CA ALA A 12 8.11 -32.98 31.04
C ALA A 12 7.39 -31.62 31.15
N GLY A 13 6.91 -31.05 30.04
CA GLY A 13 6.23 -29.75 29.99
C GLY A 13 7.13 -28.58 30.42
N ARG A 14 8.46 -28.75 30.33
CA ARG A 14 9.40 -27.73 30.80
C ARG A 14 9.57 -26.63 29.78
N ARG A 15 9.71 -25.40 30.26
CA ARG A 15 10.25 -24.31 29.46
C ARG A 15 11.73 -24.58 29.19
N ILE A 16 12.14 -24.46 27.94
CA ILE A 16 13.52 -24.64 27.52
C ILE A 16 14.12 -23.25 27.35
N GLU A 17 15.16 -22.95 28.13
CA GLU A 17 15.82 -21.65 28.13
C GLU A 17 17.30 -21.80 27.78
N GLN A 18 17.82 -20.90 26.95
CA GLN A 18 19.26 -20.80 26.63
C GLN A 18 19.87 -22.10 26.07
N ALA A 19 19.05 -22.96 25.48
CA ALA A 19 19.52 -24.20 24.89
C ALA A 19 20.11 -23.93 23.50
N ASP A 20 21.27 -24.54 23.24
CA ASP A 20 21.82 -24.65 21.89
C ASP A 20 21.27 -25.93 21.22
N LEU A 21 20.48 -25.74 20.18
CA LEU A 21 19.85 -26.74 19.31
C LEU A 21 20.30 -26.53 17.85
N SER A 22 21.40 -25.82 17.64
CA SER A 22 21.92 -25.47 16.32
C SER A 22 22.32 -26.72 15.54
N GLY A 23 22.04 -26.74 14.24
CA GLY A 23 22.38 -27.83 13.32
C GLY A 23 21.66 -29.17 13.58
N LEU A 24 20.71 -29.22 14.53
CA LEU A 24 19.95 -30.44 14.79
C LEU A 24 19.00 -30.77 13.64
N ASP A 25 18.87 -32.06 13.35
CA ASP A 25 17.78 -32.60 12.56
C ASP A 25 16.53 -32.72 13.45
N LEU A 26 15.61 -31.78 13.29
CA LEU A 26 14.32 -31.70 13.99
C LEU A 26 13.15 -31.96 13.04
N ARG A 27 13.40 -32.67 11.92
CA ARG A 27 12.33 -33.03 10.99
C ARG A 27 11.26 -33.82 11.70
N GLU A 28 10.01 -33.42 11.44
CA GLU A 28 8.80 -34.02 12.03
C GLU A 28 8.79 -34.04 13.57
N ALA A 29 9.64 -33.24 14.22
CA ALA A 29 9.64 -33.13 15.68
C ALA A 29 8.31 -32.50 16.15
N ASP A 30 7.74 -33.07 17.20
CA ASP A 30 6.58 -32.50 17.87
C ASP A 30 7.04 -31.42 18.86
N LEU A 31 7.00 -30.16 18.41
CA LEU A 31 7.28 -28.97 19.23
C LEU A 31 5.98 -28.23 19.56
N ASN A 32 4.82 -28.89 19.45
CA ASN A 32 3.53 -28.26 19.69
C ASN A 32 3.38 -27.86 21.16
N GLY A 33 2.92 -26.63 21.41
CA GLY A 33 2.77 -26.08 22.76
C GLY A 33 4.10 -25.83 23.49
N ALA A 34 5.24 -26.10 22.86
CA ALA A 34 6.55 -25.93 23.47
C ALA A 34 6.82 -24.47 23.83
N SER A 35 7.57 -24.25 24.91
CA SER A 35 7.98 -22.92 25.36
C SER A 35 9.49 -22.79 25.29
N PHE A 36 9.98 -21.98 24.35
CA PHE A 36 11.40 -21.70 24.16
C PHE A 36 11.71 -20.23 24.44
N ARG A 37 12.82 -19.98 25.13
CA ARG A 37 13.33 -18.64 25.38
C ARG A 37 14.83 -18.58 25.17
N ASN A 38 15.32 -17.59 24.43
CA ASN A 38 16.76 -17.39 24.20
C ASN A 38 17.48 -18.65 23.67
N CYS A 39 16.78 -19.51 22.92
CA CYS A 39 17.36 -20.75 22.39
C CYS A 39 17.91 -20.52 20.98
N SER A 40 18.96 -21.26 20.62
CA SER A 40 19.53 -21.24 19.27
C SER A 40 19.08 -22.49 18.51
N PHE A 41 18.56 -22.28 17.31
CA PHE A 41 18.16 -23.26 16.31
C PHE A 41 18.90 -23.01 14.99
N VAL A 42 20.01 -22.28 15.04
CA VAL A 42 20.75 -21.84 13.85
C VAL A 42 21.10 -23.05 12.97
N GLY A 43 20.72 -22.98 11.69
CA GLY A 43 20.99 -24.03 10.71
C GLY A 43 20.33 -25.39 10.99
N SER A 44 19.36 -25.46 11.92
CA SER A 44 18.61 -26.69 12.19
C SER A 44 17.58 -26.96 11.08
N ASP A 45 17.20 -28.23 10.94
CA ASP A 45 16.21 -28.68 9.97
C ASP A 45 14.87 -28.93 10.67
N LEU A 46 13.90 -28.05 10.47
CA LEU A 46 12.55 -28.10 11.05
C LEU A 46 11.48 -28.49 10.00
N ARG A 47 11.86 -29.11 8.88
CA ARG A 47 10.87 -29.51 7.87
C ARG A 47 9.85 -30.48 8.47
N GLY A 48 8.58 -30.11 8.35
CA GLY A 48 7.47 -30.86 8.93
C GLY A 48 7.36 -30.84 10.46
N ALA A 49 8.22 -30.10 11.17
CA ALA A 49 8.10 -29.97 12.62
C ALA A 49 6.79 -29.26 13.00
N GLY A 50 6.11 -29.75 14.02
CA GLY A 50 4.89 -29.15 14.54
C GLY A 50 5.23 -28.03 15.52
N LEU A 51 4.80 -26.79 15.24
CA LEU A 51 4.99 -25.62 16.12
C LEU A 51 3.65 -25.03 16.57
N THR A 52 2.59 -25.83 16.53
CA THR A 52 1.23 -25.37 16.82
C THR A 52 1.14 -24.91 18.27
N LYS A 53 0.66 -23.68 18.49
CA LYS A 53 0.55 -23.05 19.83
C LYS A 53 1.86 -22.97 20.63
N ALA A 54 3.00 -23.16 19.99
CA ALA A 54 4.28 -22.96 20.67
C ALA A 54 4.44 -21.47 21.05
N THR A 55 5.22 -21.20 22.09
CA THR A 55 5.61 -19.86 22.51
C THR A 55 7.12 -19.71 22.39
N LEU A 56 7.56 -18.82 21.51
CA LEU A 56 8.96 -18.56 21.22
C LEU A 56 9.29 -17.10 21.54
N THR A 57 10.32 -16.88 22.34
CA THR A 57 10.78 -15.52 22.67
C THR A 57 12.28 -15.42 22.50
N ASP A 58 12.72 -14.44 21.71
CA ASP A 58 14.14 -14.12 21.49
C ASP A 58 14.97 -15.35 21.05
N CYS A 59 14.36 -16.26 20.29
CA CYS A 59 15.02 -17.45 19.76
C CYS A 59 15.63 -17.17 18.39
N ASP A 60 16.76 -17.81 18.12
CA ASP A 60 17.53 -17.64 16.89
C ASP A 60 17.34 -18.83 15.97
N PHE A 61 16.68 -18.63 14.84
CA PHE A 61 16.46 -19.59 13.77
C PHE A 61 17.18 -19.19 12.48
N SER A 62 18.25 -18.38 12.59
CA SER A 62 19.00 -17.93 11.42
C SER A 62 19.46 -19.14 10.61
N THR A 63 19.27 -19.10 9.29
CA THR A 63 19.59 -20.18 8.34
C THR A 63 18.89 -21.53 8.57
N ALA A 64 17.91 -21.60 9.48
CA ALA A 64 17.14 -22.83 9.71
C ALA A 64 16.20 -23.14 8.52
N CYS A 65 15.90 -24.42 8.33
CA CYS A 65 15.02 -24.88 7.25
C CYS A 65 13.61 -25.19 7.77
N PHE A 66 12.63 -24.40 7.34
CA PHE A 66 11.19 -24.54 7.59
C PHE A 66 10.41 -24.95 6.33
N ALA A 67 11.08 -25.34 5.25
CA ALA A 67 10.43 -25.60 3.97
C ALA A 67 9.23 -26.57 4.11
N GLY A 68 8.05 -26.14 3.64
CA GLY A 68 6.79 -26.90 3.74
C GLY A 68 6.24 -27.13 5.15
N SER A 69 6.83 -26.55 6.19
CA SER A 69 6.33 -26.67 7.57
C SER A 69 4.99 -25.96 7.78
N GLN A 70 4.26 -26.36 8.82
CA GLN A 70 2.99 -25.77 9.22
C GLN A 70 3.12 -25.14 10.60
N LEU A 71 2.94 -23.82 10.65
CA LEU A 71 2.95 -23.04 11.89
C LEU A 71 1.52 -22.52 12.09
N GLU A 72 0.87 -22.99 13.15
CA GLU A 72 -0.48 -22.57 13.48
C GLU A 72 -0.53 -22.01 14.90
N GLN A 73 -1.10 -20.82 15.08
CA GLN A 73 -1.25 -20.20 16.40
C GLN A 73 0.08 -20.05 17.18
N LEU A 74 1.21 -19.96 16.47
CA LEU A 74 2.52 -19.69 17.06
C LEU A 74 2.54 -18.29 17.68
N MET A 75 3.00 -18.20 18.92
CA MET A 75 3.24 -16.93 19.62
C MET A 75 4.73 -16.65 19.68
N GLY A 76 5.21 -15.89 18.70
CA GLY A 76 6.60 -15.49 18.53
C GLY A 76 6.81 -13.99 18.74
N ARG A 77 7.86 -13.62 19.48
CA ARG A 77 8.34 -12.24 19.55
C ARG A 77 9.85 -12.20 19.50
N GLY A 78 10.39 -11.26 18.71
CA GLY A 78 11.84 -11.04 18.63
C GLY A 78 12.59 -12.22 18.01
N LEU A 79 11.94 -13.00 17.13
CA LEU A 79 12.56 -14.17 16.53
C LEU A 79 13.52 -13.74 15.42
N ARG A 80 14.67 -14.42 15.32
CA ARG A 80 15.60 -14.21 14.21
C ARG A 80 15.46 -15.33 13.21
N PHE A 81 15.01 -15.00 12.01
CA PHE A 81 14.85 -15.88 10.85
C PHE A 81 15.76 -15.43 9.70
N ALA A 82 16.84 -14.71 9.99
CA ALA A 82 17.75 -14.19 8.98
C ALA A 82 18.30 -15.34 8.11
N GLY A 83 18.08 -15.24 6.80
CA GLY A 83 18.48 -16.28 5.83
C GLY A 83 17.80 -17.64 5.99
N ALA A 84 16.75 -17.74 6.81
CA ALA A 84 16.00 -18.99 6.97
C ALA A 84 15.20 -19.34 5.71
N ASP A 85 14.93 -20.62 5.50
CA ASP A 85 14.16 -21.11 4.36
C ASP A 85 12.72 -21.47 4.78
N PHE A 86 11.76 -20.63 4.41
CA PHE A 86 10.32 -20.87 4.58
C PHE A 86 9.62 -21.21 3.26
N SER A 87 10.36 -21.67 2.25
CA SER A 87 9.75 -21.99 0.95
C SER A 87 8.56 -22.94 1.12
N ALA A 88 7.42 -22.53 0.56
CA ALA A 88 6.13 -23.23 0.67
C ALA A 88 5.61 -23.50 2.11
N ALA A 89 6.18 -22.87 3.15
CA ALA A 89 5.68 -23.00 4.51
C ALA A 89 4.31 -22.31 4.66
N ARG A 90 3.51 -22.81 5.61
CA ARG A 90 2.16 -22.30 5.89
C ARG A 90 2.10 -21.74 7.30
N VAL A 91 1.80 -20.45 7.42
CA VAL A 91 1.70 -19.75 8.70
C VAL A 91 0.29 -19.20 8.87
N HIS A 92 -0.43 -19.74 9.85
CA HIS A 92 -1.83 -19.41 10.08
C HIS A 92 -2.03 -18.91 11.51
N ARG A 93 -2.70 -17.76 11.67
CA ARG A 93 -3.05 -17.20 12.98
C ARG A 93 -1.86 -17.02 13.93
N CYS A 94 -0.69 -16.72 13.40
CA CYS A 94 0.52 -16.56 14.20
C CYS A 94 0.74 -15.10 14.61
N MET A 95 1.47 -14.91 15.70
CA MET A 95 2.04 -13.62 16.09
C MET A 95 3.55 -13.74 15.94
N LEU A 96 4.15 -12.89 15.11
CA LEU A 96 5.57 -12.89 14.76
C LEU A 96 6.13 -11.46 14.84
N GLN A 97 5.59 -10.65 15.75
CA GLN A 97 5.94 -9.24 15.90
C GLN A 97 7.43 -9.07 16.24
N HIS A 98 8.04 -8.01 15.70
CA HIS A 98 9.46 -7.69 15.90
C HIS A 98 10.44 -8.79 15.45
N SER A 99 10.01 -9.69 14.56
CA SER A 99 10.88 -10.76 14.05
C SER A 99 11.67 -10.32 12.81
N ASP A 100 12.86 -10.87 12.65
CA ASP A 100 13.77 -10.57 11.56
C ASP A 100 13.77 -11.68 10.51
N PHE A 101 13.19 -11.44 9.36
CA PHE A 101 13.18 -12.29 8.17
C PHE A 101 14.16 -11.81 7.09
N SER A 102 15.16 -11.01 7.43
CA SER A 102 16.10 -10.47 6.44
C SER A 102 16.79 -11.57 5.65
N GLY A 103 16.80 -11.43 4.32
CA GLY A 103 17.36 -12.41 3.40
C GLY A 103 16.69 -13.79 3.42
N ALA A 104 15.54 -13.97 4.09
CA ALA A 104 14.86 -15.25 4.15
C ALA A 104 14.27 -15.64 2.78
N ASN A 105 14.27 -16.93 2.49
CA ASN A 105 13.56 -17.48 1.33
C ASN A 105 12.09 -17.71 1.70
N LEU A 106 11.19 -16.88 1.20
CA LEU A 106 9.74 -16.92 1.43
C LEU A 106 8.98 -17.26 0.13
N GLN A 107 9.62 -17.93 -0.83
CA GLN A 107 8.97 -18.28 -2.09
C GLN A 107 7.78 -19.24 -1.88
N GLY A 108 6.63 -18.89 -2.44
CA GLY A 108 5.39 -19.67 -2.26
C GLY A 108 4.89 -19.75 -0.80
N PHE A 109 5.48 -18.97 0.10
CA PHE A 109 5.11 -18.90 1.50
C PHE A 109 3.66 -18.42 1.64
N THR A 110 2.86 -19.14 2.42
CA THR A 110 1.45 -18.79 2.62
C THR A 110 1.24 -18.32 4.04
N ILE A 111 0.90 -17.05 4.23
CA ILE A 111 0.47 -16.51 5.51
C ILE A 111 -1.00 -16.10 5.46
N SER A 112 -1.71 -16.42 6.54
CA SER A 112 -3.08 -15.95 6.72
C SER A 112 -3.37 -15.59 8.16
N TRP A 113 -4.05 -14.45 8.35
CA TRP A 113 -4.42 -13.95 9.68
C TRP A 113 -3.22 -13.81 10.65
N THR A 114 -2.06 -13.43 10.12
CA THR A 114 -0.80 -13.44 10.87
C THR A 114 -0.28 -12.02 11.06
N MET A 115 0.27 -11.74 12.24
CA MET A 115 0.80 -10.44 12.63
C MET A 115 2.33 -10.43 12.58
N CYS A 116 2.90 -9.68 11.64
CA CYS A 116 4.35 -9.49 11.46
C CYS A 116 4.74 -8.01 11.63
N GLN A 117 4.05 -7.28 12.51
CA GLN A 117 4.30 -5.86 12.75
C GLN A 117 5.73 -5.62 13.23
N HIS A 118 6.32 -4.50 12.82
CA HIS A 118 7.73 -4.16 13.09
C HIS A 118 8.72 -5.24 12.63
N GLY A 119 8.32 -6.10 11.68
CA GLY A 119 9.18 -7.14 11.14
C GLY A 119 10.20 -6.57 10.15
N ASN A 120 11.38 -7.17 10.10
CA ASN A 120 12.39 -6.86 9.10
C ASN A 120 12.34 -7.92 7.99
N PHE A 121 12.04 -7.51 6.76
CA PHE A 121 12.02 -8.38 5.57
C PHE A 121 13.03 -7.89 4.53
N THR A 122 14.05 -7.14 4.96
CA THR A 122 15.07 -6.58 4.06
C THR A 122 15.71 -7.69 3.23
N GLY A 123 15.69 -7.57 1.91
CA GLY A 123 16.25 -8.55 0.98
C GLY A 123 15.56 -9.92 0.97
N ALA A 124 14.41 -10.07 1.61
CA ALA A 124 13.67 -11.33 1.61
C ALA A 124 13.05 -11.62 0.23
N ASP A 125 12.97 -12.90 -0.12
CA ASP A 125 12.41 -13.36 -1.39
C ASP A 125 10.98 -13.86 -1.20
N LEU A 126 9.98 -13.01 -1.46
CA LEU A 126 8.55 -13.30 -1.36
C LEU A 126 7.90 -13.63 -2.71
N ARG A 127 8.68 -14.10 -3.71
CA ARG A 127 8.12 -14.41 -5.03
C ARG A 127 7.02 -15.45 -4.94
N GLY A 128 5.85 -15.13 -5.51
CA GLY A 128 4.66 -15.99 -5.47
C GLY A 128 4.11 -16.26 -4.06
N ALA A 129 4.55 -15.52 -3.03
CA ALA A 129 4.01 -15.65 -1.69
C ALA A 129 2.52 -15.23 -1.63
N VAL A 130 1.76 -15.85 -0.74
CA VAL A 130 0.34 -15.53 -0.52
C VAL A 130 0.19 -14.95 0.88
N LEU A 131 -0.05 -13.64 0.97
CA LEU A 131 -0.19 -12.91 2.22
C LEU A 131 -1.65 -12.46 2.41
N GLU A 132 -2.57 -13.39 2.67
CA GLU A 132 -3.97 -13.05 2.88
C GLU A 132 -4.20 -12.49 4.29
N LYS A 133 -4.65 -11.24 4.42
CA LYS A 133 -4.92 -10.62 5.74
C LYS A 133 -3.70 -10.66 6.67
N ALA A 134 -2.51 -10.52 6.09
CA ALA A 134 -1.28 -10.32 6.84
C ALA A 134 -1.23 -8.88 7.38
N VAL A 135 -0.77 -8.72 8.63
CA VAL A 135 -0.55 -7.40 9.23
C VAL A 135 0.94 -7.14 9.32
N MET A 136 1.46 -6.30 8.43
CA MET A 136 2.88 -5.96 8.28
C MET A 136 3.13 -4.47 8.52
N ASN A 137 2.38 -3.86 9.44
CA ASN A 137 2.53 -2.44 9.76
C ASN A 137 3.91 -2.15 10.34
N HIS A 138 4.49 -1.01 9.97
CA HIS A 138 5.84 -0.59 10.34
C HIS A 138 6.94 -1.60 9.95
N ALA A 139 6.67 -2.49 8.99
CA ALA A 139 7.67 -3.43 8.50
C ALA A 139 8.66 -2.72 7.56
N CYS A 140 9.91 -3.20 7.56
CA CYS A 140 10.92 -2.80 6.59
C CYS A 140 11.00 -3.88 5.51
N LEU A 141 10.72 -3.53 4.25
CA LEU A 141 10.80 -4.46 3.12
C LEU A 141 11.86 -4.04 2.09
N ALA A 142 12.80 -3.16 2.45
CA ALA A 142 13.81 -2.66 1.53
C ALA A 142 14.49 -3.82 0.78
N GLN A 143 14.57 -3.72 -0.56
CA GLN A 143 15.16 -4.74 -1.44
C GLN A 143 14.44 -6.11 -1.45
N ALA A 144 13.27 -6.25 -0.82
CA ALA A 144 12.49 -7.47 -0.93
C ALA A 144 11.93 -7.67 -2.34
N ASN A 145 11.68 -8.93 -2.70
CA ASN A 145 11.09 -9.30 -3.99
C ASN A 145 9.67 -9.86 -3.79
N LEU A 146 8.65 -9.13 -4.26
CA LEU A 146 7.23 -9.50 -4.19
C LEU A 146 6.64 -9.77 -5.58
N GLU A 147 7.47 -10.14 -6.57
CA GLU A 147 6.95 -10.52 -7.89
C GLU A 147 5.97 -11.69 -7.79
N ASP A 148 4.84 -11.57 -8.49
CA ASP A 148 3.73 -12.55 -8.48
C ASP A 148 3.05 -12.77 -7.11
N ALA A 149 3.41 -12.01 -6.08
CA ALA A 149 2.83 -12.17 -4.75
C ALA A 149 1.33 -11.81 -4.71
N GLN A 150 0.57 -12.56 -3.92
CA GLN A 150 -0.86 -12.33 -3.68
C GLN A 150 -1.05 -11.67 -2.31
N LEU A 151 -1.29 -10.36 -2.28
CA LEU A 151 -1.34 -9.54 -1.07
C LEU A 151 -2.77 -9.22 -0.63
N THR A 152 -3.76 -9.99 -1.08
CA THR A 152 -5.18 -9.64 -0.91
C THR A 152 -5.52 -9.34 0.55
N ARG A 153 -6.02 -8.12 0.82
CA ARG A 153 -6.39 -7.64 2.16
C ARG A 153 -5.24 -7.56 3.18
N ALA A 154 -3.99 -7.57 2.74
CA ALA A 154 -2.84 -7.32 3.61
C ALA A 154 -2.76 -5.84 4.02
N THR A 155 -2.14 -5.57 5.17
CA THR A 155 -1.92 -4.21 5.68
C THR A 155 -0.43 -3.92 5.87
N PHE A 156 0.00 -2.76 5.39
CA PHE A 156 1.37 -2.27 5.39
C PHE A 156 1.40 -0.82 5.88
N ILE A 157 0.65 -0.52 6.94
CA ILE A 157 0.53 0.85 7.45
C ILE A 157 1.91 1.34 7.91
N ASP A 158 2.33 2.51 7.43
CA ASP A 158 3.64 3.13 7.70
C ASP A 158 4.84 2.19 7.42
N ALA A 159 4.70 1.27 6.45
CA ALA A 159 5.79 0.38 6.03
C ALA A 159 6.71 1.06 5.01
N ASP A 160 7.98 0.66 5.01
CA ASP A 160 8.93 1.04 3.96
C ASP A 160 8.90 0.01 2.83
N LEU A 161 8.38 0.44 1.68
CA LEU A 161 8.21 -0.33 0.47
C LEU A 161 8.98 0.31 -0.70
N GLN A 162 10.02 1.12 -0.41
CA GLN A 162 10.84 1.73 -1.46
C GLN A 162 11.72 0.69 -2.16
N GLY A 163 11.79 0.79 -3.49
CA GLY A 163 12.73 0.03 -4.31
C GLY A 163 12.45 -1.48 -4.40
N ILE A 164 11.27 -1.93 -3.96
CA ILE A 164 10.90 -3.35 -4.02
C ILE A 164 10.33 -3.71 -5.39
N SER A 165 10.49 -4.96 -5.82
CA SER A 165 9.81 -5.44 -7.03
C SER A 165 8.42 -5.95 -6.67
N MET A 166 7.37 -5.37 -7.26
CA MET A 166 5.97 -5.85 -7.14
C MET A 166 5.39 -6.21 -8.52
N LYS A 167 6.21 -6.60 -9.49
CA LYS A 167 5.71 -6.91 -10.84
C LYS A 167 4.69 -8.04 -10.76
N ARG A 168 3.52 -7.82 -11.37
CA ARG A 168 2.38 -8.76 -11.38
C ARG A 168 1.83 -9.13 -10.00
N ALA A 169 2.21 -8.40 -8.93
CA ALA A 169 1.63 -8.60 -7.62
C ALA A 169 0.15 -8.19 -7.62
N ASN A 170 -0.65 -8.88 -6.81
CA ASN A 170 -2.06 -8.56 -6.63
C ASN A 170 -2.26 -7.86 -5.28
N LEU A 171 -2.64 -6.59 -5.32
CA LEU A 171 -2.86 -5.77 -4.13
C LEU A 171 -4.35 -5.52 -3.84
N PHE A 172 -5.26 -6.33 -4.37
CA PHE A 172 -6.69 -6.12 -4.19
C PHE A 172 -7.07 -5.95 -2.70
N LYS A 173 -7.67 -4.80 -2.37
CA LYS A 173 -8.06 -4.41 -1.00
C LYS A 173 -6.89 -4.31 -0.01
N CYS A 174 -5.66 -4.08 -0.47
CA CYS A 174 -4.54 -3.76 0.42
C CYS A 174 -4.72 -2.43 1.13
N VAL A 175 -4.12 -2.32 2.32
CA VAL A 175 -3.99 -1.06 3.06
C VAL A 175 -2.52 -0.66 3.10
N LEU A 176 -2.18 0.43 2.43
CA LEU A 176 -0.86 1.04 2.28
C LEU A 176 -0.82 2.45 2.89
N ARG A 177 -1.68 2.73 3.88
CA ARG A 177 -1.79 4.03 4.54
C ARG A 177 -0.44 4.46 5.12
N GLY A 178 -0.01 5.69 4.80
CA GLY A 178 1.27 6.24 5.28
C GLY A 178 2.53 5.51 4.79
N ALA A 179 2.38 4.50 3.93
CA ALA A 179 3.52 3.72 3.45
C ALA A 179 4.41 4.57 2.53
N SER A 180 5.71 4.26 2.54
CA SER A 180 6.67 4.88 1.64
C SER A 180 6.81 4.07 0.36
N LEU A 181 6.43 4.68 -0.76
CA LEU A 181 6.31 4.06 -2.10
C LEU A 181 6.95 4.96 -3.17
N ILE A 182 7.99 5.70 -2.78
CA ILE A 182 8.73 6.62 -3.65
C ILE A 182 9.30 5.84 -4.85
N GLU A 183 9.09 6.38 -6.06
CA GLU A 183 9.56 5.82 -7.33
C GLU A 183 9.06 4.40 -7.66
N GLN A 184 8.06 3.89 -6.92
CA GLN A 184 7.59 2.53 -7.09
C GLN A 184 6.92 2.33 -8.46
N ASP A 185 7.18 1.18 -9.08
CA ASP A 185 6.55 0.80 -10.35
C ASP A 185 5.29 -0.05 -10.10
N PHE A 186 4.15 0.55 -10.41
CA PHE A 186 2.81 -0.02 -10.44
C PHE A 186 2.23 -0.09 -11.86
N SER A 187 3.06 0.10 -12.90
CA SER A 187 2.58 0.17 -14.29
C SER A 187 1.86 -1.14 -14.66
N GLY A 188 0.61 -1.03 -15.13
CA GLY A 188 -0.24 -2.17 -15.48
C GLY A 188 -0.71 -3.06 -14.32
N VAL A 189 -0.49 -2.67 -13.06
CA VAL A 189 -0.89 -3.47 -11.89
C VAL A 189 -2.38 -3.30 -11.59
N HIS A 190 -3.01 -4.34 -11.04
CA HIS A 190 -4.38 -4.29 -10.52
C HIS A 190 -4.37 -3.80 -9.07
N LEU A 191 -4.85 -2.58 -8.88
CA LEU A 191 -4.87 -1.83 -7.63
C LEU A 191 -6.29 -1.34 -7.30
N ASP A 192 -7.33 -2.09 -7.70
CA ASP A 192 -8.72 -1.76 -7.40
C ASP A 192 -8.97 -1.86 -5.87
N VAL A 193 -9.63 -0.84 -5.31
CA VAL A 193 -10.02 -0.77 -3.89
C VAL A 193 -8.84 -0.73 -2.90
N VAL A 194 -7.70 -0.17 -3.29
CA VAL A 194 -6.51 -0.03 -2.43
C VAL A 194 -6.57 1.27 -1.62
N GLN A 195 -6.12 1.21 -0.37
CA GLN A 195 -6.02 2.39 0.51
C GLN A 195 -4.58 2.91 0.53
N PHE A 196 -4.34 4.06 -0.10
CA PHE A 196 -3.09 4.82 -0.13
C PHE A 196 -3.21 6.14 0.66
N ASP A 197 -4.15 6.27 1.58
CA ASP A 197 -4.34 7.51 2.33
C ASP A 197 -3.06 7.91 3.07
N GLY A 198 -2.62 9.16 2.91
CA GLY A 198 -1.36 9.67 3.46
C GLY A 198 -0.08 8.99 2.95
N ALA A 199 -0.14 8.12 1.94
CA ALA A 199 1.04 7.45 1.41
C ALA A 199 2.00 8.42 0.69
N VAL A 200 3.29 8.10 0.71
CA VAL A 200 4.33 8.87 0.00
C VAL A 200 4.62 8.19 -1.33
N LEU A 201 4.08 8.76 -2.41
CA LEU A 201 4.05 8.22 -3.78
C LEU A 201 4.80 9.12 -4.78
N GLN A 202 5.75 9.91 -4.29
CA GLN A 202 6.55 10.81 -5.13
C GLN A 202 7.20 10.03 -6.27
N ARG A 203 7.00 10.51 -7.51
CA ARG A 203 7.52 9.90 -8.75
C ARG A 203 7.11 8.42 -8.97
N ALA A 204 6.09 7.93 -8.28
CA ALA A 204 5.56 6.58 -8.52
C ALA A 204 4.96 6.46 -9.93
N ARG A 205 5.06 5.28 -10.53
CA ARG A 205 4.61 5.00 -11.90
C ARG A 205 3.40 4.08 -11.89
N PHE A 206 2.25 4.62 -12.25
CA PHE A 206 0.95 3.95 -12.33
C PHE A 206 0.47 3.77 -13.78
N ALA A 207 1.28 4.07 -14.79
CA ALA A 207 0.83 4.11 -16.18
C ALA A 207 0.07 2.83 -16.59
N GLY A 208 -1.14 3.00 -17.12
CA GLY A 208 -1.99 1.88 -17.56
C GLY A 208 -2.52 0.96 -16.44
N SER A 209 -2.41 1.33 -15.16
CA SER A 209 -2.92 0.52 -14.04
C SER A 209 -4.42 0.70 -13.80
N ARG A 210 -5.01 -0.25 -13.07
CA ARG A 210 -6.41 -0.21 -12.61
C ARG A 210 -6.45 0.23 -11.15
N LEU A 211 -7.11 1.36 -10.89
CA LEU A 211 -7.13 2.06 -9.60
C LEU A 211 -8.55 2.29 -9.09
N SER A 212 -9.57 1.71 -9.73
CA SER A 212 -10.97 2.05 -9.45
C SER A 212 -11.31 1.88 -7.97
N LEU A 213 -12.02 2.86 -7.41
CA LEU A 213 -12.42 2.91 -6.00
C LEU A 213 -11.27 2.98 -4.98
N SER A 214 -10.05 3.30 -5.42
CA SER A 214 -8.90 3.47 -4.52
C SER A 214 -8.87 4.84 -3.86
N ASN A 215 -8.25 4.90 -2.69
CA ASN A 215 -8.19 6.08 -1.83
C ASN A 215 -6.75 6.62 -1.76
N PHE A 216 -6.54 7.84 -2.23
CA PHE A 216 -5.30 8.60 -2.20
C PHE A 216 -5.43 9.88 -1.36
N SER A 217 -6.43 9.95 -0.46
CA SER A 217 -6.67 11.16 0.32
C SER A 217 -5.44 11.54 1.14
N GLY A 218 -4.98 12.78 1.03
CA GLY A 218 -3.78 13.28 1.70
C GLY A 218 -2.45 12.66 1.23
N ALA A 219 -2.45 11.83 0.17
CA ALA A 219 -1.23 11.23 -0.35
C ALA A 219 -0.34 12.26 -1.07
N ASP A 220 0.97 12.05 -1.07
CA ASP A 220 1.92 12.83 -1.85
C ASP A 220 2.26 12.12 -3.16
N LEU A 221 1.68 12.59 -4.25
CA LEU A 221 1.86 12.10 -5.62
C LEU A 221 2.71 13.07 -6.46
N THR A 222 3.57 13.88 -5.84
CA THR A 222 4.40 14.85 -6.56
C THR A 222 5.21 14.17 -7.67
N GLY A 223 5.01 14.61 -8.91
CA GLY A 223 5.66 14.06 -10.10
C GLY A 223 5.28 12.61 -10.45
N ALA A 224 4.23 12.05 -9.86
CA ALA A 224 3.78 10.69 -10.17
C ALA A 224 3.19 10.60 -11.58
N ASN A 225 3.36 9.44 -12.23
CA ASN A 225 2.81 9.17 -13.55
C ASN A 225 1.58 8.26 -13.45
N LEU A 226 0.39 8.83 -13.58
CA LEU A 226 -0.91 8.17 -13.64
C LEU A 226 -1.55 8.21 -15.04
N SER A 227 -0.74 8.38 -16.09
CA SER A 227 -1.23 8.41 -17.47
C SER A 227 -1.94 7.11 -17.85
N GLU A 228 -3.01 7.23 -18.65
CA GLU A 228 -3.75 6.09 -19.20
C GLU A 228 -4.31 5.12 -18.14
N THR A 229 -4.49 5.56 -16.89
CA THR A 229 -5.04 4.75 -15.79
C THR A 229 -6.56 4.59 -15.85
N GLU A 230 -7.07 3.46 -15.33
CA GLU A 230 -8.48 3.26 -14.99
C GLU A 230 -8.73 3.63 -13.52
N ALA A 231 -8.95 4.92 -13.26
CA ALA A 231 -9.04 5.50 -11.92
C ALA A 231 -10.43 6.11 -11.65
N GLU A 232 -11.50 5.43 -12.08
CA GLU A 232 -12.87 5.86 -11.82
C GLU A 232 -13.23 5.78 -10.32
N ARG A 233 -13.92 6.81 -9.82
CA ARG A 233 -14.39 6.90 -8.42
C ARG A 233 -13.26 6.79 -7.39
N CYS A 234 -12.07 7.28 -7.73
CA CYS A 234 -10.97 7.43 -6.78
C CYS A 234 -11.18 8.66 -5.89
N MET A 235 -10.56 8.62 -4.71
CA MET A 235 -10.49 9.78 -3.80
C MET A 235 -9.07 10.32 -3.79
N PHE A 236 -8.88 11.59 -4.11
CA PHE A 236 -7.63 12.35 -4.08
C PHE A 236 -7.79 13.60 -3.19
N SER A 237 -8.76 13.60 -2.27
CA SER A 237 -9.05 14.75 -1.41
C SER A 237 -7.83 15.16 -0.58
N GLY A 238 -7.43 16.42 -0.65
CA GLY A 238 -6.24 16.93 0.05
C GLY A 238 -4.90 16.34 -0.41
N ALA A 239 -4.86 15.59 -1.52
CA ALA A 239 -3.62 15.03 -2.04
C ALA A 239 -2.72 16.12 -2.64
N THR A 240 -1.40 15.88 -2.62
CA THR A 240 -0.43 16.70 -3.35
C THR A 240 -0.17 16.06 -4.71
N LEU A 241 -0.62 16.71 -5.78
CA LEU A 241 -0.56 16.23 -7.17
C LEU A 241 0.37 17.10 -8.03
N LYS A 242 1.26 17.90 -7.42
CA LYS A 242 2.13 18.82 -8.14
C LYS A 242 2.92 18.11 -9.23
N GLN A 243 2.84 18.61 -10.45
CA GLN A 243 3.55 18.03 -11.61
C GLN A 243 3.20 16.56 -11.90
N ALA A 244 2.12 16.02 -11.31
CA ALA A 244 1.67 14.67 -11.61
C ALA A 244 1.05 14.61 -13.03
N CYS A 245 1.22 13.48 -13.71
CA CYS A 245 0.68 13.26 -15.04
C CYS A 245 -0.52 12.33 -14.99
N PHE A 246 -1.70 12.82 -15.32
CA PHE A 246 -2.97 12.12 -15.50
C PHE A 246 -3.41 12.09 -16.97
N ALA A 247 -2.49 12.29 -17.91
CA ALA A 247 -2.82 12.37 -19.33
C ALA A 247 -3.59 11.13 -19.80
N LYS A 248 -4.73 11.35 -20.46
CA LYS A 248 -5.67 10.32 -20.95
C LYS A 248 -6.21 9.36 -19.87
N ALA A 249 -6.04 9.66 -18.59
CA ALA A 249 -6.59 8.83 -17.51
C ALA A 249 -8.12 8.85 -17.51
N ARG A 250 -8.74 7.76 -17.06
CA ARG A 250 -10.18 7.64 -16.84
C ARG A 250 -10.47 7.91 -15.38
N LEU A 251 -11.04 9.08 -15.10
CA LEU A 251 -11.19 9.65 -13.76
C LEU A 251 -12.65 9.99 -13.46
N ALA A 252 -13.60 9.39 -14.17
CA ALA A 252 -15.01 9.73 -14.03
C ALA A 252 -15.47 9.56 -12.58
N ARG A 253 -16.13 10.60 -12.06
CA ARG A 253 -16.65 10.69 -10.69
C ARG A 253 -15.58 10.55 -9.59
N SER A 254 -14.33 10.89 -9.90
CA SER A 254 -13.26 10.96 -8.90
C SER A 254 -13.32 12.29 -8.14
N VAL A 255 -12.84 12.28 -6.89
CA VAL A 255 -12.92 13.43 -5.98
C VAL A 255 -11.53 13.98 -5.73
N PHE A 256 -11.31 15.25 -6.04
CA PHE A 256 -10.06 16.00 -5.93
C PHE A 256 -10.20 17.23 -5.00
N ASN A 257 -11.20 17.20 -4.10
CA ASN A 257 -11.49 18.35 -3.24
C ASN A 257 -10.28 18.74 -2.39
N GLY A 258 -9.93 20.02 -2.37
CA GLY A 258 -8.81 20.55 -1.59
C GLY A 258 -7.42 20.04 -2.00
N CYS A 259 -7.26 19.39 -3.15
CA CYS A 259 -5.94 18.91 -3.58
C CYS A 259 -5.05 20.07 -4.10
N ASP A 260 -3.73 19.87 -4.08
CA ASP A 260 -2.77 20.74 -4.77
C ASP A 260 -2.35 20.11 -6.10
N ALA A 261 -3.01 20.48 -7.19
CA ALA A 261 -2.78 20.00 -8.54
C ALA A 261 -1.97 20.99 -9.40
N ALA A 262 -1.20 21.90 -8.78
CA ALA A 262 -0.43 22.89 -9.52
C ALA A 262 0.52 22.22 -10.52
N LEU A 263 0.51 22.69 -11.77
CA LEU A 263 1.32 22.16 -12.87
C LEU A 263 1.05 20.68 -13.23
N ALA A 264 -0.03 20.07 -12.72
CA ALA A 264 -0.42 18.72 -13.09
C ALA A 264 -0.94 18.68 -14.55
N ASP A 265 -0.81 17.52 -15.19
CA ASP A 265 -1.26 17.29 -16.56
C ASP A 265 -2.45 16.33 -16.63
N PHE A 266 -3.65 16.87 -16.84
CA PHE A 266 -4.89 16.14 -17.10
C PHE A 266 -5.27 16.14 -18.59
N SER A 267 -4.32 16.39 -19.50
CA SER A 267 -4.64 16.49 -20.93
C SER A 267 -5.34 15.23 -21.46
N ASN A 268 -6.43 15.45 -22.20
CA ASN A 268 -7.27 14.40 -22.77
C ASN A 268 -7.88 13.41 -21.76
N ALA A 269 -7.82 13.69 -20.46
CA ALA A 269 -8.40 12.84 -19.42
C ALA A 269 -9.94 12.84 -19.47
N LYS A 270 -10.56 11.77 -18.96
CA LYS A 270 -12.01 11.63 -18.83
C LYS A 270 -12.41 11.93 -17.38
N LEU A 271 -12.85 13.16 -17.12
CA LEU A 271 -13.13 13.68 -15.78
C LEU A 271 -14.62 13.88 -15.52
N SER A 272 -15.52 13.32 -16.35
CA SER A 272 -16.94 13.60 -16.21
C SER A 272 -17.48 13.30 -14.79
N GLY A 273 -18.15 14.30 -14.21
CA GLY A 273 -18.73 14.23 -12.87
C GLY A 273 -17.71 14.26 -11.73
N SER A 274 -16.46 14.63 -11.98
CA SER A 274 -15.43 14.77 -10.95
C SER A 274 -15.63 16.04 -10.13
N ARG A 275 -14.96 16.14 -8.98
CA ARG A 275 -15.04 17.32 -8.11
C ARG A 275 -13.65 17.83 -7.78
N PHE A 276 -13.43 19.12 -7.93
CA PHE A 276 -12.20 19.87 -7.66
C PHE A 276 -12.48 21.03 -6.71
N GLN A 277 -13.49 20.90 -5.84
CA GLN A 277 -13.91 21.97 -4.95
C GLN A 277 -12.75 22.40 -4.04
N GLU A 278 -12.54 23.70 -3.89
CA GLU A 278 -11.46 24.28 -3.07
C GLU A 278 -10.04 23.80 -3.46
N SER A 279 -9.85 23.24 -4.66
CA SER A 279 -8.56 22.73 -5.11
C SER A 279 -7.68 23.82 -5.70
N ARG A 280 -6.36 23.65 -5.59
CA ARG A 280 -5.38 24.49 -6.28
C ARG A 280 -5.01 23.86 -7.61
N CYS A 281 -5.53 24.40 -8.69
CA CYS A 281 -5.29 23.97 -10.07
C CYS A 281 -4.48 25.02 -10.87
N HIS A 282 -3.56 25.71 -10.18
CA HIS A 282 -2.71 26.74 -10.75
C HIS A 282 -1.82 26.19 -11.87
N ALA A 283 -1.90 26.77 -13.06
CA ALA A 283 -1.18 26.32 -14.26
C ALA A 283 -1.36 24.82 -14.58
N THR A 284 -2.49 24.23 -14.18
CA THR A 284 -2.86 22.85 -14.48
C THR A 284 -3.30 22.72 -15.94
N ASN A 285 -2.89 21.64 -16.61
CA ASN A 285 -3.25 21.38 -18.00
C ASN A 285 -4.47 20.47 -18.11
N PHE A 286 -5.62 21.01 -18.51
CA PHE A 286 -6.85 20.28 -18.82
C PHE A 286 -7.13 20.22 -20.34
N GLN A 287 -6.13 20.46 -21.19
CA GLN A 287 -6.33 20.53 -22.63
C GLN A 287 -7.00 19.27 -23.19
N GLY A 288 -8.10 19.44 -23.93
CA GLY A 288 -8.84 18.33 -24.54
C GLY A 288 -9.53 17.38 -23.55
N ALA A 289 -9.53 17.70 -22.25
CA ALA A 289 -10.18 16.86 -21.24
C ALA A 289 -11.71 16.89 -21.38
N ASP A 290 -12.36 15.78 -21.03
CA ASP A 290 -13.81 15.75 -20.84
C ASP A 290 -14.14 16.11 -19.40
N LEU A 291 -14.53 17.36 -19.19
CA LEU A 291 -14.88 17.91 -17.89
C LEU A 291 -16.40 17.93 -17.66
N SER A 292 -17.20 17.23 -18.47
CA SER A 292 -18.67 17.33 -18.37
C SER A 292 -19.19 17.03 -16.96
N HIS A 293 -19.96 17.93 -16.37
CA HIS A 293 -20.47 17.86 -15.00
C HIS A 293 -19.41 17.96 -13.88
N THR A 294 -18.19 18.40 -14.20
CA THR A 294 -17.17 18.64 -13.18
C THR A 294 -17.52 19.85 -12.33
N ASP A 295 -17.17 19.80 -11.05
CA ASP A 295 -17.38 20.89 -10.09
C ASP A 295 -16.04 21.52 -9.70
N PHE A 296 -15.81 22.78 -10.07
CA PHE A 296 -14.63 23.58 -9.71
C PHE A 296 -14.96 24.66 -8.66
N SER A 297 -16.03 24.52 -7.88
CA SER A 297 -16.46 25.57 -6.95
C SER A 297 -15.33 25.94 -5.98
N HIS A 298 -15.03 27.24 -5.85
CA HIS A 298 -13.91 27.79 -5.06
C HIS A 298 -12.51 27.31 -5.45
N ALA A 299 -12.34 26.66 -6.61
CA ALA A 299 -11.02 26.24 -7.07
C ALA A 299 -10.20 27.43 -7.61
N ASP A 300 -8.88 27.31 -7.54
CA ASP A 300 -7.94 28.22 -8.21
C ASP A 300 -7.51 27.63 -9.56
N LEU A 301 -8.07 28.13 -10.65
CA LEU A 301 -7.70 27.82 -12.04
C LEU A 301 -6.76 28.87 -12.65
N THR A 302 -6.10 29.71 -11.86
CA THR A 302 -5.19 30.74 -12.37
C THR A 302 -4.15 30.13 -13.32
N MET A 303 -4.02 30.67 -14.53
CA MET A 303 -3.15 30.17 -15.62
C MET A 303 -3.43 28.72 -16.09
N ALA A 304 -4.55 28.11 -15.71
CA ALA A 304 -4.89 26.77 -16.18
C ALA A 304 -5.17 26.75 -17.69
N ASN A 305 -4.84 25.63 -18.35
CA ASN A 305 -5.13 25.43 -19.76
C ASN A 305 -6.34 24.51 -19.95
N LEU A 306 -7.50 25.08 -20.28
CA LEU A 306 -8.74 24.36 -20.59
C LEU A 306 -9.03 24.29 -22.11
N SER A 307 -8.04 24.60 -22.96
CA SER A 307 -8.23 24.67 -24.41
C SER A 307 -8.73 23.34 -24.99
N GLY A 308 -9.72 23.39 -25.88
CA GLY A 308 -10.32 22.22 -26.52
C GLY A 308 -11.04 21.25 -25.57
N SER A 309 -11.21 21.59 -24.29
CA SER A 309 -11.92 20.76 -23.33
C SER A 309 -13.44 20.77 -23.55
N ARG A 310 -14.14 19.75 -23.04
CA ARG A 310 -15.61 19.68 -23.05
C ARG A 310 -16.15 20.20 -21.73
N LEU A 311 -16.84 21.35 -21.75
CA LEU A 311 -17.34 22.07 -20.57
C LEU A 311 -18.87 21.99 -20.45
N TYR A 312 -19.44 20.81 -20.67
CA TYR A 312 -20.89 20.61 -20.55
C TYR A 312 -21.32 20.56 -19.08
N GLN A 313 -22.14 21.50 -18.62
CA GLN A 313 -22.62 21.57 -17.22
C GLN A 313 -21.50 21.60 -16.15
N VAL A 314 -20.37 22.24 -16.43
CA VAL A 314 -19.26 22.41 -15.47
C VAL A 314 -19.53 23.54 -14.50
N ARG A 315 -19.51 23.31 -13.18
CA ARG A 315 -19.73 24.38 -12.20
C ARG A 315 -18.45 25.16 -11.92
N PHE A 316 -18.51 26.49 -12.07
CA PHE A 316 -17.42 27.43 -11.79
C PHE A 316 -17.75 28.40 -10.64
N HIS A 317 -18.58 27.98 -9.68
CA HIS A 317 -19.05 28.85 -8.58
C HIS A 317 -17.87 29.37 -7.74
N GLN A 318 -17.66 30.69 -7.75
CA GLN A 318 -16.51 31.34 -7.10
C GLN A 318 -15.13 30.78 -7.49
N THR A 319 -14.99 30.27 -8.71
CA THR A 319 -13.69 29.80 -9.23
C THR A 319 -12.80 30.99 -9.62
N LEU A 320 -11.50 30.93 -9.32
CA LEU A 320 -10.53 31.93 -9.80
C LEU A 320 -10.01 31.53 -11.17
N GLU A 321 -10.25 32.35 -12.19
CA GLU A 321 -9.95 32.02 -13.60
C GLU A 321 -8.93 32.98 -14.25
N ASN A 322 -8.16 33.71 -13.43
CA ASN A 322 -7.19 34.70 -13.93
C ASN A 322 -6.19 34.06 -14.91
N ASP A 323 -6.08 34.60 -16.12
CA ASP A 323 -5.21 34.09 -17.20
C ASP A 323 -5.47 32.62 -17.59
N ALA A 324 -6.62 32.05 -17.23
CA ALA A 324 -7.03 30.72 -17.67
C ALA A 324 -7.37 30.74 -19.17
N ARG A 325 -6.96 29.69 -19.89
CA ARG A 325 -7.12 29.58 -21.34
C ARG A 325 -8.26 28.66 -21.71
N PHE A 326 -9.21 29.16 -22.51
CA PHE A 326 -10.40 28.42 -22.95
C PHE A 326 -10.48 28.23 -24.47
N ASP A 327 -9.36 28.40 -25.17
CA ASP A 327 -9.31 28.38 -26.64
C ASP A 327 -9.96 27.10 -27.22
N GLY A 328 -11.04 27.25 -27.98
CA GLY A 328 -11.74 26.11 -28.60
C GLY A 328 -12.46 25.16 -27.62
N ALA A 329 -12.64 25.55 -26.35
CA ALA A 329 -13.44 24.78 -25.41
C ALA A 329 -14.91 24.72 -25.84
N LEU A 330 -15.53 23.54 -25.72
CA LEU A 330 -16.93 23.32 -26.05
C LEU A 330 -17.80 23.70 -24.84
N VAL A 331 -18.18 24.98 -24.79
CA VAL A 331 -18.98 25.57 -23.70
C VAL A 331 -20.47 25.43 -23.99
N VAL A 332 -21.25 25.05 -22.98
CA VAL A 332 -22.70 25.34 -22.92
C VAL A 332 -22.89 26.43 -21.88
N PRO A 333 -23.57 27.55 -22.20
CA PRO A 333 -23.75 28.67 -21.27
C PRO A 333 -24.31 28.20 -19.93
N GLN A 334 -23.71 28.65 -18.83
CA GLN A 334 -24.25 28.45 -17.48
C GLN A 334 -24.85 29.73 -16.93
N GLN A 335 -25.90 29.57 -16.11
CA GLN A 335 -26.35 30.62 -15.20
C GLN A 335 -25.45 30.58 -13.97
N ILE A 336 -24.79 31.71 -13.68
CA ILE A 336 -24.17 31.97 -12.38
C ILE A 336 -25.33 32.20 -11.40
N ASP A 337 -25.35 31.49 -10.27
CA ASP A 337 -26.36 31.66 -9.23
C ASP A 337 -25.90 32.73 -8.24
N ASP A 338 -26.11 34.00 -8.64
CA ASP A 338 -25.70 35.17 -7.86
C ASP A 338 -26.36 35.24 -6.48
N ASP A 339 -27.58 34.72 -6.34
CA ASP A 339 -28.31 34.67 -5.06
C ASP A 339 -27.64 33.68 -4.09
N PHE A 340 -27.22 32.52 -4.60
CA PHE A 340 -26.45 31.55 -3.82
C PHE A 340 -25.08 32.12 -3.39
N ALA A 341 -24.38 32.83 -4.30
CA ALA A 341 -23.11 33.48 -3.97
C ALA A 341 -23.26 34.57 -2.89
N GLN A 342 -24.32 35.38 -2.95
CA GLN A 342 -24.61 36.41 -1.94
C GLN A 342 -24.95 35.82 -0.58
N ALA A 343 -25.64 34.67 -0.55
CA ALA A 343 -25.95 33.97 0.68
C ALA A 343 -24.69 33.44 1.38
N GLU A 344 -23.71 32.93 0.63
CA GLU A 344 -22.43 32.46 1.18
C GLU A 344 -21.52 33.59 1.68
N ALA A 345 -21.54 34.74 1.01
CA ALA A 345 -20.74 35.91 1.40
C ALA A 345 -21.30 36.66 2.62
N TRP A 346 -22.47 36.28 3.11
CA TRP A 346 -23.12 36.97 4.22
C TRP A 346 -22.39 36.74 5.55
N THR A 347 -22.01 37.83 6.20
CA THR A 347 -21.54 37.83 7.60
C THR A 347 -22.51 38.63 8.47
N PRO A 348 -22.78 38.21 9.72
CA PRO A 348 -23.61 39.00 10.63
C PRO A 348 -22.99 40.38 10.87
N PRO A 349 -23.79 41.44 11.08
CA PRO A 349 -23.27 42.74 11.46
C PRO A 349 -22.44 42.65 12.76
N PRO A 350 -21.37 43.44 12.93
CA PRO A 350 -20.63 43.47 14.19
C PRO A 350 -21.55 43.94 15.34
N ASP A 351 -21.36 43.33 16.52
CA ASP A 351 -22.12 43.57 17.76
C ASP A 351 -22.06 45.02 18.28
#